data_AF-A0A9E3M4V7-F1
#
_entry.id   AF-A0A9E3M4V7-F1
#
_cell.length_a   1.000
_cell.length_b   1.000
_cell.length_c   1.000
_cell.angle_alpha   90.00
_cell.angle_beta   90.00
_cell.angle_gamma   90.00
#
_symmetry.space_group_name_H-M   'P 1'
#
loop_
_entity.id
_entity.type
_entity.pdbx_description
1 polymer ?
#
loop_
_entity_poly.entity_id
_entity_poly.type
_entity_poly.pdbx_seq_one_letter_code
_entity_poly.pdbx_strand_id
1 'polypeptide(L)'
;MMSENMKEGERLNTIIGQGTVFKGECSVKGTVRVDGIIDGSLKATGVAILGKSGKIKGDLVVGNAVVGGVVEGSVIVEGRLELQSGARVEGDIKAKKLIVEEGVFFQGFCNMERKEGKQKKSAAATISGQKRESQPVRKVEEAGVDNDGEEITFRGEPI
;
A
#
# COMPACT_ATOMS: atom_id res chain seq x y z
N MET A 1 30.37 -35.28 -9.93
CA MET A 1 29.94 -34.05 -10.63
C MET A 1 28.55 -33.70 -10.11
N MET A 2 28.45 -32.77 -9.18
CA MET A 2 27.19 -32.30 -8.60
C MET A 2 27.27 -30.78 -8.47
N SER A 3 26.09 -30.16 -8.53
CA SER A 3 25.73 -28.75 -8.28
C SER A 3 26.02 -27.72 -9.37
N GLU A 4 25.04 -27.54 -10.27
CA GLU A 4 24.61 -26.22 -10.74
C GLU A 4 23.07 -26.15 -10.72
N ASN A 5 22.48 -26.13 -9.52
CA ASN A 5 21.11 -25.61 -9.36
C ASN A 5 21.22 -24.08 -9.22
N MET A 6 21.51 -23.41 -10.34
CA MET A 6 21.38 -21.96 -10.42
C MET A 6 19.88 -21.64 -10.40
N LYS A 7 19.45 -20.84 -9.43
CA LYS A 7 18.05 -20.43 -9.27
C LYS A 7 17.55 -19.80 -10.59
N GLU A 8 16.60 -20.46 -11.22
CA GLU A 8 15.98 -20.05 -12.49
C GLU A 8 15.22 -18.71 -12.41
N GLY A 9 15.18 -18.08 -11.23
CA GLY A 9 14.62 -16.74 -11.00
C GLY A 9 15.56 -15.56 -11.30
N GLU A 10 16.85 -15.79 -11.59
CA GLU A 10 17.82 -14.70 -11.82
C GLU A 10 18.23 -14.51 -13.29
N ARG A 11 17.83 -15.41 -14.19
CA ARG A 11 18.07 -15.21 -15.63
C ARG A 11 17.00 -14.27 -16.18
N LEU A 12 17.42 -13.11 -16.67
CA LEU A 12 16.56 -12.20 -17.41
C LEU A 12 16.21 -12.87 -18.76
N ASN A 13 14.94 -13.23 -18.94
CA ASN A 13 14.47 -13.88 -20.16
C ASN A 13 14.11 -12.85 -21.24
N THR A 14 13.43 -11.79 -20.84
CA THR A 14 12.83 -10.85 -21.79
C THR A 14 12.98 -9.43 -21.30
N ILE A 15 13.39 -8.54 -22.21
CA ILE A 15 13.49 -7.11 -21.97
C ILE A 15 12.65 -6.42 -23.04
N ILE A 16 11.64 -5.67 -22.61
CA ILE A 16 10.83 -4.81 -23.47
C ILE A 16 11.39 -3.40 -23.31
N GLY A 17 12.11 -2.93 -24.33
CA GLY A 17 12.77 -1.63 -24.30
C GLY A 17 11.80 -0.46 -24.47
N GLN A 18 12.28 0.74 -24.14
CA GLN A 18 11.57 1.99 -24.42
C GLN A 18 11.23 2.12 -25.91
N GLY A 19 10.05 2.69 -26.21
CA GLY A 19 9.55 2.81 -27.58
C GLY A 19 8.88 1.54 -28.13
N THR A 20 8.86 0.44 -27.37
CA THR A 20 8.11 -0.77 -27.74
C THR A 20 6.68 -0.66 -27.24
N VAL A 21 5.71 -0.96 -28.12
CA VAL A 21 4.31 -1.12 -27.77
C VAL A 21 3.92 -2.56 -28.03
N PHE A 22 3.65 -3.30 -26.97
CA PHE A 22 3.17 -4.67 -27.05
C PHE A 22 1.66 -4.68 -26.91
N LYS A 23 0.95 -5.29 -27.89
CA LYS A 23 -0.50 -5.46 -27.86
C LYS A 23 -0.87 -6.93 -27.91
N GLY A 24 -1.65 -7.40 -26.94
CA GLY A 24 -2.11 -8.79 -26.86
C GLY A 24 -1.64 -9.52 -25.59
N GLU A 25 -1.43 -10.83 -25.68
CA GLU A 25 -1.03 -11.67 -24.55
C GLU A 25 0.47 -12.01 -24.61
N CYS A 26 1.19 -11.77 -23.52
CA CYS A 26 2.60 -12.12 -23.35
C CYS A 26 2.74 -13.14 -22.23
N SER A 27 3.35 -14.29 -22.51
CA SER A 27 3.65 -15.32 -21.50
C SER A 27 5.16 -15.57 -21.43
N VAL A 28 5.77 -15.26 -20.29
CA VAL A 28 7.21 -15.40 -20.06
C VAL A 28 7.47 -16.39 -18.91
N LYS A 29 8.31 -17.38 -19.17
CA LYS A 29 8.81 -18.29 -18.12
C LYS A 29 10.12 -17.72 -17.58
N GLY A 30 10.10 -17.14 -16.39
CA GLY A 30 11.27 -16.50 -15.77
C GLY A 30 11.07 -15.00 -15.54
N THR A 31 12.15 -14.23 -15.63
CA THR A 31 12.15 -12.80 -15.29
C THR A 31 11.97 -11.93 -16.53
N VAL A 32 11.04 -10.96 -16.44
CA VAL A 32 10.74 -10.00 -17.50
C VAL A 32 11.00 -8.58 -17.01
N ARG A 33 11.66 -7.78 -17.85
CA ARG A 33 11.84 -6.35 -17.63
C ARG A 33 11.06 -5.56 -18.67
N VAL A 34 10.32 -4.56 -18.22
CA VAL A 34 9.45 -3.73 -19.05
C VAL A 34 9.80 -2.27 -18.83
N ASP A 35 10.36 -1.63 -19.86
CA ASP A 35 10.61 -0.19 -19.94
C ASP A 35 9.76 0.45 -21.07
N GLY A 36 8.80 -0.28 -21.65
CA GLY A 36 7.91 0.18 -22.75
C GLY A 36 6.43 0.20 -22.36
N ILE A 37 5.54 0.15 -23.37
CA ILE A 37 4.08 0.14 -23.19
C ILE A 37 3.54 -1.26 -23.46
N ILE A 38 2.77 -1.81 -22.53
CA ILE A 38 2.02 -3.07 -22.69
C ILE A 38 0.54 -2.75 -22.62
N ASP A 39 -0.21 -3.19 -23.63
CA ASP A 39 -1.66 -3.07 -23.73
C ASP A 39 -2.23 -4.48 -23.95
N GLY A 40 -2.66 -5.11 -22.86
CA GLY A 40 -3.15 -6.49 -22.85
C GLY A 40 -2.76 -7.25 -21.59
N SER A 41 -2.56 -8.56 -21.73
CA SER A 41 -2.32 -9.46 -20.59
C SER A 41 -0.86 -9.92 -20.53
N LEU A 42 -0.20 -9.71 -19.39
CA LEU A 42 1.18 -10.18 -19.14
C LEU A 42 1.17 -11.27 -18.07
N LYS A 43 1.66 -12.46 -18.42
CA LYS A 43 1.82 -13.61 -17.53
C LYS A 43 3.30 -13.91 -17.36
N ALA A 44 3.80 -13.90 -16.12
CA ALA A 44 5.19 -14.27 -15.84
C ALA A 44 5.31 -15.17 -14.61
N THR A 45 5.98 -16.32 -14.73
CA THR A 45 6.15 -17.24 -13.58
C THR A 45 7.20 -16.77 -12.58
N GLY A 46 8.13 -15.91 -13.01
CA GLY A 46 9.23 -15.40 -12.18
C GLY A 46 8.96 -14.01 -11.63
N VAL A 47 9.87 -13.08 -11.94
CA VAL A 47 9.81 -11.69 -11.48
C VAL A 47 9.49 -10.77 -12.65
N ALA A 48 8.52 -9.88 -12.48
CA ALA A 48 8.27 -8.79 -13.42
C ALA A 48 8.82 -7.48 -12.85
N ILE A 49 9.67 -6.82 -13.63
CA ILE A 49 10.28 -5.54 -13.28
C ILE A 49 9.75 -4.50 -14.25
N LEU A 50 8.91 -3.58 -13.77
CA LEU A 50 8.48 -2.41 -14.53
C LEU A 50 9.38 -1.23 -14.18
N GLY A 51 10.12 -0.73 -15.16
CA GLY A 51 10.92 0.48 -14.99
C GLY A 51 10.07 1.76 -14.97
N LYS A 52 10.72 2.89 -14.70
CA LYS A 52 10.04 4.20 -14.57
C LYS A 52 9.30 4.64 -15.84
N SER A 53 9.83 4.32 -17.01
CA SER A 53 9.20 4.60 -18.30
C SER A 53 8.15 3.56 -18.70
N GLY A 54 8.01 2.49 -17.92
CA GLY A 54 7.11 1.39 -18.22
C GLY A 54 5.65 1.76 -17.94
N LYS A 55 4.77 1.43 -18.89
CA LYS A 55 3.32 1.57 -18.74
C LYS A 55 2.62 0.26 -19.06
N ILE A 56 1.83 -0.26 -18.13
CA ILE A 56 1.01 -1.46 -18.35
C ILE A 56 -0.46 -1.06 -18.29
N LYS A 57 -1.21 -1.45 -19.32
CA LYS A 57 -2.67 -1.36 -19.37
C LYS A 57 -3.24 -2.78 -19.55
N GLY A 58 -3.99 -3.27 -18.57
CA GLY A 58 -4.62 -4.59 -18.63
C GLY A 58 -4.31 -5.49 -17.44
N ASP A 59 -4.24 -6.80 -17.69
CA ASP A 59 -4.12 -7.82 -16.64
C ASP A 59 -2.67 -8.30 -16.48
N LEU A 60 -2.13 -8.17 -15.27
CA LEU A 60 -0.79 -8.61 -14.91
C LEU A 60 -0.88 -9.79 -13.94
N VAL A 61 -0.41 -10.97 -14.34
CA VAL A 61 -0.37 -12.16 -13.49
C VAL A 61 1.07 -12.64 -13.34
N VAL A 62 1.67 -12.42 -12.16
CA VAL A 62 3.09 -12.69 -11.95
C VAL A 62 3.41 -13.33 -10.61
N GLY A 63 4.55 -14.04 -10.54
CA GLY A 63 5.05 -14.59 -9.29
C GLY A 63 5.43 -13.49 -8.30
N ASN A 64 6.36 -12.62 -8.68
CA ASN A 64 6.73 -11.41 -7.94
C ASN A 64 6.74 -10.21 -8.89
N ALA A 65 6.48 -9.01 -8.36
CA ALA A 65 6.47 -7.78 -9.13
C ALA A 65 7.25 -6.66 -8.41
N VAL A 66 8.04 -5.94 -9.20
CA VAL A 66 8.65 -4.66 -8.82
C VAL A 66 8.14 -3.61 -9.81
N VAL A 67 7.45 -2.59 -9.32
CA VAL A 67 6.76 -1.59 -10.12
C VAL A 67 7.37 -0.22 -9.83
N GLY A 68 8.06 0.37 -10.78
CA GLY A 68 8.56 1.75 -10.73
C GLY A 68 7.88 2.70 -11.71
N GLY A 69 6.92 2.22 -12.51
CA GLY A 69 6.23 2.96 -13.56
C GLY A 69 4.72 3.10 -13.32
N VAL A 70 3.95 3.13 -14.40
CA VAL A 70 2.49 3.30 -14.37
C VAL A 70 1.77 1.98 -14.68
N VAL A 71 0.82 1.58 -13.84
CA VAL A 71 -0.01 0.40 -14.06
C VAL A 71 -1.48 0.79 -13.97
N GLU A 72 -2.24 0.49 -15.02
CA GLU A 72 -3.69 0.71 -15.12
C GLU A 72 -4.36 -0.65 -15.37
N GLY A 73 -5.04 -1.23 -14.37
CA GLY A 73 -5.74 -2.51 -14.51
C GLY A 73 -5.62 -3.45 -13.32
N SER A 74 -5.72 -4.75 -13.57
CA SER A 74 -5.72 -5.81 -12.55
C SER A 74 -4.32 -6.39 -12.37
N VAL A 75 -3.81 -6.38 -11.14
CA VAL A 75 -2.47 -6.85 -10.79
C VAL A 75 -2.57 -8.01 -9.80
N ILE A 76 -2.34 -9.22 -10.28
CA ILE A 76 -2.35 -10.46 -9.51
C ILE A 76 -0.91 -10.92 -9.30
N VAL A 77 -0.45 -10.87 -8.06
CA VAL A 77 0.90 -11.25 -7.65
C VAL A 77 0.83 -12.39 -6.64
N GLU A 78 1.41 -13.53 -6.99
CA GLU A 78 1.36 -14.71 -6.11
C GLU A 78 2.23 -14.55 -4.85
N GLY A 79 3.28 -13.74 -4.92
CA GLY A 79 4.26 -13.53 -3.86
C GLY A 79 4.29 -12.10 -3.36
N ARG A 80 5.38 -11.41 -3.69
CA ARG A 80 5.70 -10.06 -3.22
C ARG A 80 5.48 -9.05 -4.35
N LEU A 81 4.73 -8.00 -4.05
CA LEU A 81 4.59 -6.80 -4.86
C LEU A 81 5.35 -5.65 -4.19
N GLU A 82 6.25 -5.02 -4.91
CA GLU A 82 7.05 -3.87 -4.48
C GLU A 82 6.73 -2.68 -5.39
N LEU A 83 6.22 -1.60 -4.81
CA LEU A 83 6.01 -0.34 -5.50
C LEU A 83 7.17 0.59 -5.14
N GLN A 84 7.97 0.95 -6.13
CA GLN A 84 9.11 1.85 -5.98
C GLN A 84 8.70 3.32 -6.07
N SER A 85 9.54 4.22 -5.57
CA SER A 85 9.27 5.66 -5.59
C SER A 85 8.91 6.17 -7.00
N GLY A 86 7.79 6.90 -7.08
CA GLY A 86 7.23 7.43 -8.33
C GLY A 86 6.32 6.47 -9.11
N ALA A 87 6.07 5.27 -8.58
CA ALA A 87 5.10 4.36 -9.18
C ALA A 87 3.67 4.89 -9.04
N ARG A 88 2.86 4.68 -10.09
CA ARG A 88 1.43 5.01 -10.10
C ARG A 88 0.63 3.77 -10.46
N VAL A 89 -0.24 3.32 -9.57
CA VAL A 89 -1.07 2.13 -9.80
C VAL A 89 -2.54 2.50 -9.63
N GLU A 90 -3.31 2.26 -10.68
CA GLU A 90 -4.75 2.48 -10.74
C GLU A 90 -5.46 1.18 -11.09
N GLY A 91 -6.23 0.62 -10.14
CA GLY A 91 -7.00 -0.60 -10.33
C GLY A 91 -6.91 -1.59 -9.17
N ASP A 92 -7.18 -2.86 -9.47
CA ASP A 92 -7.33 -3.93 -8.49
C ASP A 92 -6.00 -4.66 -8.26
N ILE A 93 -5.50 -4.66 -7.03
CA ILE A 93 -4.30 -5.40 -6.64
C ILE A 93 -4.69 -6.62 -5.81
N LYS A 94 -4.14 -7.78 -6.18
CA LYS A 94 -4.21 -9.01 -5.40
C LYS A 94 -2.79 -9.50 -5.13
N ALA A 95 -2.32 -9.44 -3.88
CA ALA A 95 -0.95 -9.83 -3.52
C ALA A 95 -0.87 -10.50 -2.15
N LYS A 96 0.16 -11.31 -1.87
CA LYS A 96 0.36 -11.85 -0.50
C LYS A 96 1.16 -10.91 0.39
N LYS A 97 2.11 -10.19 -0.19
CA LYS A 97 2.93 -9.17 0.47
C LYS A 97 2.97 -7.94 -0.41
N LEU A 98 2.69 -6.78 0.17
CA LEU A 98 2.78 -5.49 -0.49
C LEU A 98 3.81 -4.63 0.24
N ILE A 99 4.71 -4.02 -0.51
CA ILE A 99 5.67 -3.04 -0.02
C ILE A 99 5.53 -1.80 -0.88
N VAL A 100 5.42 -0.65 -0.22
CA VAL A 100 5.21 0.64 -0.86
C VAL A 100 6.31 1.57 -0.38
N GLU A 101 7.11 2.06 -1.32
CA GLU A 101 8.10 3.11 -1.06
C GLU A 101 7.45 4.50 -1.00
N GLU A 102 8.21 5.48 -0.53
CA GLU A 102 7.75 6.88 -0.45
C GLU A 102 7.51 7.47 -1.85
N GLY A 103 6.42 8.24 -1.97
CA GLY A 103 6.06 8.92 -3.22
C GLY A 103 5.33 8.04 -4.24
N VAL A 104 4.79 6.88 -3.83
CA VAL A 104 3.91 6.04 -4.64
C VAL A 104 2.47 6.57 -4.58
N PHE A 105 1.81 6.62 -5.74
CA PHE A 105 0.37 6.88 -5.83
C PHE A 105 -0.36 5.58 -6.16
N PHE A 106 -1.23 5.13 -5.26
CA PHE A 106 -2.08 3.96 -5.46
C PHE A 106 -3.55 4.34 -5.29
N GLN A 107 -4.38 3.97 -6.28
CA GLN A 107 -5.82 4.19 -6.26
C GLN A 107 -6.56 2.95 -6.77
N GLY A 108 -7.35 2.32 -5.90
CA GLY A 108 -8.19 1.18 -6.28
C GLY A 108 -8.40 0.21 -5.12
N PHE A 109 -8.78 -1.02 -5.44
CA PHE A 109 -9.01 -2.06 -4.44
C PHE A 109 -7.74 -2.88 -4.24
N CYS A 110 -7.42 -3.20 -2.99
CA CYS A 110 -6.30 -4.07 -2.64
C CYS A 110 -6.82 -5.24 -1.80
N ASN A 111 -6.63 -6.46 -2.31
CA ASN A 111 -6.96 -7.70 -1.62
C ASN A 111 -5.68 -8.47 -1.29
N MET A 112 -5.36 -8.59 0.00
CA MET A 112 -4.19 -9.32 0.45
C MET A 112 -4.52 -10.75 0.85
N GLU A 113 -4.05 -11.73 0.08
CA GLU A 113 -4.25 -13.15 0.40
C GLU A 113 -3.21 -13.66 1.40
N ARG A 114 -3.64 -13.92 2.63
CA ARG A 114 -2.82 -14.61 3.62
C ARG A 114 -2.94 -16.12 3.38
N LYS A 115 -1.84 -16.80 3.06
CA LYS A 115 -1.79 -18.27 3.25
C LYS A 115 -1.85 -18.51 4.76
N GLU A 116 -3.00 -18.96 5.25
CA GLU A 116 -3.12 -19.55 6.59
C GLU A 116 -2.19 -20.76 6.67
N GLY A 117 -0.99 -20.55 7.21
CA GLY A 117 -0.28 -21.64 7.87
C GLY A 117 -1.15 -22.07 9.04
N LYS A 118 -1.36 -23.39 9.22
CA LYS A 118 -2.04 -23.96 10.40
C LYS A 118 -1.41 -23.41 11.69
N GLN A 119 -1.94 -22.32 12.24
CA GLN A 119 -1.73 -21.93 13.63
C GLN A 119 -2.85 -22.57 14.45
N LYS A 120 -2.51 -23.63 15.18
CA LYS A 120 -3.35 -24.14 16.26
C LYS A 120 -3.55 -23.01 17.28
N LYS A 121 -4.82 -22.65 17.49
CA LYS A 121 -5.46 -22.03 18.66
C LYS A 121 -4.58 -21.20 19.62
N SER A 122 -4.93 -19.93 19.75
CA SER A 122 -5.16 -19.32 21.06
C SER A 122 -6.39 -18.41 20.98
N ALA A 123 -7.48 -18.88 21.57
CA ALA A 123 -8.57 -18.02 22.00
C ALA A 123 -8.10 -17.16 23.19
N ALA A 124 -8.77 -16.02 23.36
CA ALA A 124 -8.71 -15.06 24.47
C ALA A 124 -7.70 -13.91 24.35
N ALA A 125 -8.21 -12.71 24.04
CA ALA A 125 -8.04 -11.53 24.89
C ALA A 125 -9.05 -10.43 24.48
N THR A 126 -10.22 -10.47 25.11
CA THR A 126 -11.05 -9.28 25.33
C THR A 126 -10.73 -8.77 26.74
N ILE A 127 -10.67 -7.43 26.87
CA ILE A 127 -10.93 -6.57 28.05
C ILE A 127 -9.72 -5.89 28.75
N SER A 128 -9.67 -4.56 28.54
CA SER A 128 -9.24 -3.46 29.43
C SER A 128 -7.76 -3.34 29.84
N GLY A 129 -7.16 -2.16 30.05
CA GLY A 129 -7.64 -0.79 30.11
C GLY A 129 -6.57 0.09 30.78
N GLN A 130 -6.88 1.40 30.91
CA GLN A 130 -6.25 2.44 31.73
C GLN A 130 -5.40 3.52 31.03
N LYS A 131 -6.08 4.63 30.74
CA LYS A 131 -5.93 5.94 31.42
C LYS A 131 -4.48 6.39 31.72
N ARG A 132 -4.01 7.37 30.94
CA ARG A 132 -3.15 8.46 31.45
C ARG A 132 -3.58 9.80 30.87
N GLU A 133 -4.34 10.53 31.68
CA GLU A 133 -4.28 11.99 31.76
C GLU A 133 -2.83 12.45 31.95
N SER A 134 -2.39 13.44 31.17
CA SER A 134 -1.90 14.75 31.66
C SER A 134 -1.05 15.45 30.59
N GLN A 135 -1.57 16.53 30.01
CA GLN A 135 -1.01 17.86 30.24
C GLN A 135 -2.06 18.96 29.93
N PRO A 136 -2.04 20.07 30.68
CA PRO A 136 -3.20 20.90 30.96
C PRO A 136 -3.41 22.00 29.93
N VAL A 137 -4.63 22.13 29.40
CA VAL A 137 -5.08 23.40 28.81
C VAL A 137 -5.61 24.27 29.95
N ARG A 138 -4.82 25.28 30.30
CA ARG A 138 -5.14 26.31 31.28
C ARG A 138 -6.43 27.01 30.85
N LYS A 139 -7.49 26.84 31.64
CA LYS A 139 -8.66 27.70 31.64
C LYS A 139 -8.25 28.98 32.37
N VAL A 140 -8.12 30.08 31.64
CA VAL A 140 -8.05 31.42 32.24
C VAL A 140 -9.50 31.81 32.53
N GLU A 141 -9.96 31.51 33.74
CA GLU A 141 -11.07 32.22 34.36
C GLU A 141 -10.43 33.33 35.19
N GLU A 142 -10.49 34.56 34.70
CA GLU A 142 -10.28 35.74 35.54
C GLU A 142 -11.53 35.93 36.40
N ALA A 143 -11.43 35.57 37.67
CA ALA A 143 -12.34 36.07 38.69
C ALA A 143 -11.73 37.35 39.27
N GLY A 144 -12.28 38.50 38.91
CA GLY A 144 -12.13 39.70 39.72
C GLY A 144 -12.98 39.54 40.98
N VAL A 145 -12.33 39.56 42.14
CA VAL A 145 -12.99 39.71 43.44
C VAL A 145 -12.31 40.88 44.13
N ASP A 146 -12.99 42.03 44.12
CA ASP A 146 -12.73 43.09 45.09
C ASP A 146 -13.66 42.86 46.30
N ASN A 147 -13.14 43.20 47.47
CA ASN A 147 -13.47 42.60 48.76
C ASN A 147 -14.02 43.67 49.69
N ASP A 148 -15.30 44.02 49.51
CA ASP A 148 -16.05 44.87 50.41
C ASP A 148 -17.50 44.35 50.48
N GLY A 149 -17.80 43.65 51.58
CA GLY A 149 -19.02 42.88 51.76
C GLY A 149 -20.30 43.70 51.90
N GLU A 150 -20.96 43.97 50.77
CA GLU A 150 -22.40 44.28 50.74
C GLU A 150 -23.13 43.44 49.69
N GLU A 151 -24.19 42.76 50.14
CA GLU A 151 -25.07 41.92 49.35
C GLU A 151 -26.04 42.81 48.57
N ILE A 152 -25.74 43.12 47.30
CA ILE A 152 -26.67 43.87 46.44
C ILE A 152 -27.78 42.96 45.91
N THR A 153 -28.93 43.06 46.56
CA THR A 153 -30.21 42.47 46.12
C THR A 153 -30.79 43.28 44.96
N PHE A 154 -30.83 42.71 43.76
CA PHE A 154 -31.54 43.30 42.63
C PHE A 154 -33.06 43.04 42.76
N ARG A 155 -33.80 43.99 43.37
CA ARG A 155 -35.25 44.09 43.22
C ARG A 155 -35.56 44.75 41.87
N GLY A 156 -35.89 43.95 40.87
CA GLY A 156 -36.61 44.45 39.69
C GLY A 156 -38.09 44.55 40.02
N GLU A 157 -38.61 45.76 40.27
CA GLU A 157 -40.05 46.01 40.15
C GLU A 157 -40.39 46.18 38.66
N PRO A 158 -41.49 45.57 38.17
CA PRO A 158 -42.01 45.85 36.84
C PRO A 158 -42.70 47.22 36.83
N ILE A 159 -42.77 47.82 35.64
CA ILE A 159 -43.50 49.06 35.36
C ILE A 159 -45.01 48.82 35.45
#